data_AF-A0A523HTN4-F1
#
_entry.id   AF-A0A523HTN4-F1
#
_cell.length_a   1.000
_cell.length_b   1.000
_cell.length_c   1.000
_cell.angle_alpha   90.00
_cell.angle_beta   90.00
_cell.angle_gamma   90.00
#
_symmetry.space_group_name_H-M   'P 1'
#
loop_
_entity.id
_entity.type
_entity.pdbx_description
1 polymer ?
#
loop_
_entity_poly.entity_id
_entity_poly.type
_entity_poly.pdbx_seq_one_letter_code
_entity_poly.pdbx_strand_id
1 'polypeptide(L)'
;MKRGRNFARNIHLRSPKRNSSFVMLNCSALGTTIDRMAFLGSEDAGNGSKNIIRDILDKAHAGTLYLENLPDIQPKYQAEILRIIEEEKFRRVGGRKNIMLNVRFMSTC
;
A
#
# COMPACT_ATOMS: atom_id res chain seq x y z
N MET A 1 -9.93 12.28 14.76
CA MET A 1 -9.41 11.29 13.80
C MET A 1 -10.45 10.29 13.27
N LYS A 2 -11.45 9.78 14.02
CA LYS A 2 -12.45 8.80 13.52
C LYS A 2 -13.30 9.22 12.28
N ARG A 3 -13.39 10.53 11.96
CA ARG A 3 -14.24 11.04 10.88
C ARG A 3 -13.69 10.69 9.48
N GLY A 4 -12.40 10.89 9.22
CA GLY A 4 -11.80 10.68 7.89
C GLY A 4 -11.96 9.26 7.37
N ARG A 5 -11.73 8.26 8.23
CA ARG A 5 -11.93 6.84 7.91
C ARG A 5 -13.36 6.52 7.46
N ASN A 6 -14.37 7.08 8.14
CA ASN A 6 -15.77 6.85 7.79
C ASN A 6 -16.13 7.47 6.43
N PHE A 7 -15.61 8.66 6.13
CA PHE A 7 -15.79 9.29 4.82
C PHE A 7 -15.12 8.46 3.72
N ALA A 8 -13.86 8.05 3.91
CA ALA A 8 -13.14 7.22 2.95
C ALA A 8 -13.87 5.90 2.66
N ARG A 9 -14.38 5.24 3.70
CA ARG A 9 -15.16 4.00 3.55
C ARG A 9 -16.45 4.23 2.77
N ASN A 10 -17.17 5.31 3.04
CA ASN A 10 -18.38 5.66 2.29
C ASN A 10 -18.08 5.94 0.81
N ILE A 11 -16.99 6.65 0.52
CA ILE A 11 -16.53 6.90 -0.85
C ILE A 11 -16.22 5.58 -1.56
N HIS A 12 -15.53 4.65 -0.90
CA HIS A 12 -15.26 3.32 -1.43
C HIS A 12 -16.55 2.54 -1.74
N LEU A 13 -17.50 2.49 -0.81
CA LEU A 13 -18.80 1.80 -0.97
C LEU A 13 -19.64 2.35 -2.13
N ARG A 14 -19.44 3.62 -2.50
CA ARG A 14 -20.11 4.28 -3.63
C ARG A 14 -19.31 4.25 -4.94
N SER A 15 -18.13 3.63 -4.95
CA SER A 15 -17.25 3.59 -6.12
C SER A 15 -17.47 2.32 -6.97
N PRO A 16 -16.94 2.27 -8.21
CA PRO A 16 -16.91 1.03 -9.00
C PRO A 16 -16.15 -0.12 -8.31
N LYS A 17 -15.26 0.17 -7.35
CA LYS A 17 -14.47 -0.82 -6.60
C LYS A 17 -15.14 -1.27 -5.29
N ARG A 18 -16.42 -0.98 -5.06
CA ARG A 18 -17.15 -1.27 -3.80
C ARG A 18 -17.17 -2.74 -3.36
N ASN A 19 -16.99 -3.68 -4.31
CA ASN A 19 -16.95 -5.12 -4.05
C ASN A 19 -15.51 -5.65 -3.90
N SER A 20 -14.51 -4.78 -4.08
CA SER A 20 -13.09 -5.10 -3.90
C SER A 20 -12.64 -4.75 -2.47
N SER A 21 -11.39 -5.05 -2.14
CA SER A 21 -10.83 -4.74 -0.83
C SER A 21 -10.80 -3.22 -0.54
N PHE A 22 -11.07 -2.87 0.71
CA PHE A 22 -10.75 -1.57 1.30
C PHE A 22 -9.68 -1.78 2.37
N VAL A 23 -8.44 -1.47 2.03
CA VAL A 23 -7.29 -1.60 2.92
C VAL A 23 -6.97 -0.23 3.50
N MET A 24 -6.57 -0.21 4.76
CA MET A 24 -6.23 1.02 5.45
C MET A 24 -4.91 0.87 6.16
N LEU A 25 -4.10 1.92 6.10
CA LEU A 25 -2.79 2.00 6.69
C LEU A 25 -2.68 3.30 7.49
N ASN A 26 -2.37 3.18 8.77
CA ASN A 26 -1.95 4.32 9.57
C ASN A 26 -0.48 4.58 9.28
N CYS A 27 -0.22 5.67 8.56
CA CYS A 27 1.11 6.07 8.11
C CYS A 27 2.03 6.44 9.28
N SER A 28 1.50 6.94 10.40
CA SER A 28 2.29 7.24 11.61
C SER A 28 2.98 5.99 12.19
N ALA A 29 2.58 4.77 11.79
CA ALA A 29 3.22 3.52 12.19
C ALA A 29 4.37 3.05 11.28
N LEU A 30 4.62 3.70 10.13
CA LEU A 30 5.68 3.31 9.19
C LEU A 30 7.00 4.02 9.53
N GLY A 31 7.88 3.40 10.33
CA GLY A 31 9.12 4.00 10.81
C GLY A 31 10.42 3.23 10.48
N THR A 32 10.33 1.94 10.15
CA THR A 32 11.46 1.00 10.13
C THR A 32 11.46 0.10 8.87
N THR A 33 12.48 -0.73 8.69
CA THR A 33 12.57 -1.69 7.58
C THR A 33 11.49 -2.78 7.65
N ILE A 34 11.06 -3.17 8.85
CA ILE A 34 9.96 -4.12 9.05
C ILE A 34 8.67 -3.56 8.42
N ASP A 35 8.48 -2.25 8.51
CA ASP A 35 7.31 -1.57 7.95
C ASP A 35 7.30 -1.57 6.41
N ARG A 36 8.48 -1.60 5.76
CA ARG A 36 8.56 -1.79 4.30
C ARG A 36 8.13 -3.18 3.89
N MET A 37 8.50 -4.22 4.63
CA MET A 37 8.04 -5.58 4.34
C MET A 37 6.52 -5.69 4.57
N ALA A 38 5.98 -5.03 5.58
CA ALA A 38 4.53 -4.97 5.79
C ALA A 38 3.79 -4.19 4.69
N PHE A 39 4.44 -3.17 4.11
CA PHE A 39 3.86 -2.38 3.03
C PHE A 39 3.95 -3.08 1.66
N LEU A 40 5.16 -3.47 1.26
CA LEU A 40 5.50 -4.00 -0.05
C LEU A 40 5.43 -5.53 -0.13
N GLY A 41 5.43 -6.25 0.98
CA GLY A 41 5.75 -7.67 1.02
C GLY A 41 7.25 -7.95 0.87
N SER A 42 7.64 -9.21 0.98
CA SER A 42 9.03 -9.66 0.79
C SER A 42 9.12 -10.90 -0.10
N GLU A 43 10.26 -11.04 -0.74
CA GLU A 43 10.60 -12.17 -1.61
C GLU A 43 12.07 -12.50 -1.43
N ASP A 44 12.38 -13.78 -1.18
CA ASP A 44 13.77 -14.24 -1.04
C ASP A 44 14.55 -13.97 -2.33
N ALA A 45 15.70 -13.32 -2.22
CA ALA A 45 16.50 -12.85 -3.35
C ALA A 45 17.24 -13.98 -4.12
N GLY A 46 16.99 -15.26 -3.80
CA GLY A 46 17.73 -16.42 -4.30
C GLY A 46 16.93 -17.30 -5.27
N ASN A 47 17.62 -17.81 -6.29
CA ASN A 47 17.21 -18.70 -7.40
C ASN A 47 16.03 -19.66 -7.12
N GLY A 48 14.81 -19.14 -7.10
CA GLY A 48 13.59 -19.96 -7.08
C GLY A 48 12.47 -19.52 -6.13
N SER A 49 12.49 -18.29 -5.59
CA SER A 49 11.40 -17.61 -4.84
C SER A 49 10.33 -18.54 -4.25
N LYS A 50 10.71 -19.37 -3.27
CA LYS A 50 9.76 -20.26 -2.58
C LYS A 50 9.02 -19.53 -1.46
N ASN A 51 9.59 -18.48 -0.88
CA ASN A 51 8.97 -17.69 0.18
C ASN A 51 8.59 -16.30 -0.35
N ILE A 52 7.30 -16.11 -0.60
CA ILE A 52 6.71 -14.82 -0.94
C ILE A 52 5.77 -14.43 0.19
N ILE A 53 6.05 -13.30 0.83
CA ILE A 53 5.14 -12.67 1.79
C ILE A 53 4.38 -11.58 1.04
N ARG A 54 3.06 -11.76 0.94
CA ARG A 54 2.14 -10.77 0.36
C ARG A 54 1.55 -9.91 1.45
N ASP A 55 1.52 -8.60 1.25
CA ASP A 55 1.04 -7.69 2.29
C ASP A 55 0.19 -6.52 1.80
N ILE A 56 0.31 -5.31 2.35
CA ILE A 56 -0.67 -4.22 2.16
C ILE A 56 -0.97 -3.92 0.69
N LEU A 57 0.05 -3.75 -0.14
CA LEU A 57 -0.15 -3.45 -1.57
C LEU A 57 -0.80 -4.61 -2.32
N ASP A 58 -0.43 -5.86 -1.99
CA ASP A 58 -1.07 -7.05 -2.57
C ASP A 58 -2.55 -7.12 -2.17
N LYS A 59 -2.86 -6.90 -0.89
CA LYS A 59 -4.23 -6.90 -0.36
C LYS A 59 -5.08 -5.78 -0.97
N ALA A 60 -4.47 -4.63 -1.27
CA ALA A 60 -5.17 -3.48 -1.83
C ALA A 60 -5.34 -3.56 -3.34
N HIS A 61 -4.65 -4.48 -4.03
CA HIS A 61 -4.79 -4.66 -5.47
C HIS A 61 -6.25 -4.89 -5.88
N ALA A 62 -6.65 -4.28 -7.00
CA ALA A 62 -8.02 -4.14 -7.50
C ALA A 62 -8.99 -3.36 -6.59
N GLY A 63 -8.56 -2.92 -5.41
CA GLY A 63 -9.35 -2.24 -4.39
C GLY A 63 -8.95 -0.79 -4.12
N THR A 64 -9.09 -0.38 -2.87
CA THR A 64 -8.77 0.98 -2.38
C THR A 64 -7.80 0.89 -1.21
N LEU A 65 -6.75 1.72 -1.23
CA LEU A 65 -5.83 1.90 -0.11
C LEU A 65 -6.02 3.29 0.49
N TYR A 66 -6.44 3.35 1.75
CA TYR A 66 -6.56 4.59 2.51
C TYR A 66 -5.34 4.80 3.42
N LEU A 67 -4.62 5.90 3.18
CA LEU A 67 -3.44 6.33 3.91
C LEU A 67 -3.86 7.36 4.97
N GLU A 68 -3.87 6.95 6.25
CA GLU A 68 -4.24 7.80 7.37
C GLU A 68 -2.99 8.51 7.91
N ASN A 69 -3.01 9.85 8.00
CA ASN A 69 -1.88 10.72 8.38
C ASN A 69 -0.66 10.59 7.45
N LEU A 70 -0.87 10.73 6.14
CA LEU A 70 0.23 10.64 5.18
C LEU A 70 1.40 11.61 5.46
N PRO A 71 1.19 12.83 5.99
CA PRO A 71 2.32 13.71 6.33
C PRO A 71 3.27 13.17 7.41
N ASP A 72 2.85 12.19 8.23
CA ASP A 72 3.63 11.70 9.37
C ASP A 72 4.78 10.74 8.99
N ILE A 73 4.83 10.25 7.75
CA ILE A 73 5.89 9.32 7.32
C ILE A 73 7.15 10.05 6.89
N GLN A 74 8.28 9.38 7.05
CA GLN A 74 9.57 9.88 6.58
C GLN A 74 9.53 10.21 5.07
N PRO A 75 10.16 11.31 4.61
CA PRO A 75 10.14 11.74 3.20
C PRO A 75 10.55 10.65 2.20
N LYS A 76 11.48 9.77 2.58
CA LYS A 76 11.89 8.63 1.75
C LYS A 76 10.72 7.68 1.40
N TYR A 77 9.77 7.49 2.33
CA TYR A 77 8.58 6.65 2.09
C TYR A 77 7.53 7.39 1.28
N GLN A 78 7.43 8.72 1.41
CA GLN A 78 6.58 9.52 0.53
C GLN A 78 7.04 9.41 -0.92
N ALA A 79 8.35 9.48 -1.17
CA ALA A 79 8.93 9.28 -2.50
C ALA A 79 8.68 7.86 -3.05
N GLU A 80 8.76 6.83 -2.20
CA GLU A 80 8.45 5.44 -2.58
C GLU A 80 6.97 5.28 -2.97
N ILE A 81 6.03 5.84 -2.19
CA ILE A 81 4.61 5.85 -2.51
C ILE A 81 4.33 6.61 -3.81
N LEU A 82 4.94 7.79 -4.00
CA LEU A 82 4.80 8.56 -5.23
C LEU A 82 5.23 7.75 -6.44
N ARG A 83 6.38 7.10 -6.37
CA ARG A 83 6.88 6.24 -7.44
C ARG A 83 5.92 5.08 -7.77
N ILE A 84 5.31 4.48 -6.75
CA ILE A 84 4.31 3.40 -6.94
C ILE A 84 3.06 3.94 -7.64
N ILE A 85 2.63 5.16 -7.31
CA ILE A 85 1.48 5.81 -7.96
C ILE A 85 1.80 6.11 -9.43
N GLU A 86 2.99 6.64 -9.72
CA GLU A 86 3.41 7.01 -11.08
C GLU A 86 3.66 5.78 -11.98
N GLU A 87 4.34 4.75 -11.46
CA GLU A 87 4.69 3.57 -12.25
C GLU A 87 3.55 2.53 -12.32
N GLU A 88 2.53 2.67 -11.47
CA GLU A 88 1.47 1.68 -11.20
C GLU A 88 2.03 0.28 -10.92
N LYS A 89 3.23 0.23 -10.35
CA LYS A 89 4.01 -0.98 -10.11
C LYS A 89 4.82 -0.85 -8.83
N PHE A 90 5.14 -1.99 -8.23
CA PHE A 90 6.06 -2.06 -7.10
C PHE A 90 6.94 -3.30 -7.17
N ARG A 91 7.96 -3.36 -6.31
CA ARG A 91 8.77 -4.55 -6.07
C ARG A 91 8.67 -4.94 -4.60
N ARG A 92 8.61 -6.23 -4.32
CA ARG A 92 8.78 -6.75 -2.96
C ARG A 92 10.18 -6.46 -2.45
N VAL A 93 10.32 -6.36 -1.12
CA VAL A 93 11.64 -6.27 -0.50
C VAL A 93 12.43 -7.54 -0.83
N GLY A 94 13.62 -7.40 -1.40
CA GLY A 94 14.46 -8.52 -1.86
C GLY A 94 14.08 -9.08 -3.25
N GLY A 95 12.89 -8.78 -3.75
CA GLY A 95 12.41 -9.22 -5.06
C GLY A 95 12.98 -8.40 -6.22
N ARG A 96 13.08 -9.04 -7.40
CA ARG A 96 13.55 -8.39 -8.64
C ARG A 96 12.43 -8.11 -9.65
N LYS A 97 11.24 -8.70 -9.44
CA LYS A 97 10.11 -8.63 -10.36
C LYS A 97 9.25 -7.39 -10.10
N ASN A 98 8.93 -6.65 -11.16
CA ASN A 98 7.91 -5.61 -11.12
C ASN A 98 6.52 -6.25 -11.06
N ILE A 99 5.69 -5.81 -10.11
CA ILE A 99 4.33 -6.28 -9.89
C ILE A 99 3.37 -5.15 -10.23
N MET A 100 2.43 -5.39 -11.16
CA MET A 100 1.41 -4.40 -11.50
C MET A 100 0.45 -4.17 -10.35
N LEU A 101 0.08 -2.92 -10.14
CA LEU A 101 -0.79 -2.47 -9.07
C LEU A 101 -1.95 -1.66 -9.64
N ASN A 102 -3.17 -2.18 -9.50
CA ASN A 102 -4.40 -1.46 -9.82
C ASN A 102 -5.12 -1.10 -8.52
N VAL A 103 -4.76 0.01 -7.90
CA VAL A 103 -5.36 0.45 -6.63
C VAL A 103 -5.83 1.89 -6.73
N ARG A 104 -6.95 2.19 -6.07
CA ARG A 104 -7.35 3.58 -5.82
C ARG A 104 -6.70 4.05 -4.52
N PHE A 105 -5.86 5.07 -4.57
CA PHE A 105 -5.32 5.70 -3.37
C PHE A 105 -6.29 6.77 -2.83
N MET A 106 -6.38 6.84 -1.51
CA MET A 106 -7.06 7.91 -0.78
C MET A 106 -6.21 8.29 0.42
N SER A 107 -6.17 9.57 0.78
CA SER A 107 -5.36 10.05 1.91
C SER A 107 -6.13 11.05 2.76
N THR A 108 -5.73 11.16 4.02
CA THR A 108 -5.98 12.34 4.86
C THR A 108 -4.66 13.03 5.17
N CYS A 109 -4.71 14.36 5.19
CA CYS A 109 -3.61 15.23 5.59
C CYS A 109 -4.11 16.19 6.68
#